data_AF-A0A2A6BYK9-F1
#
_entry.id   AF-A0A2A6BYK9-F1
#
_cell.length_a   1.000
_cell.length_b   1.000
_cell.length_c   1.000
_cell.angle_alpha   90.00
_cell.angle_beta   90.00
_cell.angle_gamma   90.00
#
_symmetry.space_group_name_H-M   'P 1'
#
loop_
_entity.id
_entity.type
_entity.pdbx_description
1 polymer ?
#
loop_
_entity_poly.entity_id
_entity_poly.type
_entity_poly.pdbx_seq_one_letter_code
_entity_poly.pdbx_strand_id
1 'polypeptide(L)'
;MAKSLRSKFKRKMRTLKREKNAGKMDKMLATVVAKMTEHEGGQDAVMREEVSSTVDKMESGGKSSLNLKTMKKADGNYPSWMSAKKKRELRGELISPQPGERSSRGGQSTPPSSPKEEGRTD
;
A
#
# COMPACT_ATOMS: atom_id res chain seq x y z
N MET A 1 24.43 18.92 -11.45
CA MET A 1 24.66 17.64 -10.73
C MET A 1 23.73 17.54 -9.52
N ALA A 2 23.02 16.41 -9.37
CA ALA A 2 22.26 16.15 -8.15
C ALA A 2 23.20 15.83 -6.97
N LYS A 3 22.76 16.11 -5.75
CA LYS A 3 23.53 15.78 -4.53
C LYS A 3 23.44 14.29 -4.23
N SER A 4 24.58 13.67 -3.90
CA SER A 4 24.65 12.27 -3.46
C SER A 4 23.77 11.98 -2.25
N LEU A 5 23.24 10.75 -2.15
CA LEU A 5 22.49 10.26 -1.00
C LEU A 5 23.26 10.43 0.31
N ARG A 6 24.58 10.27 0.29
CA ARG A 6 25.45 10.37 1.48
C ARG A 6 25.96 11.79 1.73
N SER A 7 25.59 12.75 0.89
CA SER A 7 25.97 14.16 1.07
C SER A 7 25.55 14.67 2.45
N LYS A 8 26.47 15.37 3.13
CA LYS A 8 26.26 15.91 4.48
C LYS A 8 25.04 16.82 4.55
N PHE A 9 24.80 17.64 3.53
CA PHE A 9 23.61 18.50 3.43
C PHE A 9 22.30 17.71 3.48
N LYS A 10 22.17 16.66 2.65
CA LYS A 10 20.93 15.84 2.61
C LYS A 10 20.77 15.00 3.87
N ARG A 11 21.86 14.59 4.52
CA ARG A 11 21.81 13.92 5.83
C ARG A 11 21.30 14.88 6.91
N LYS A 12 21.87 16.09 7.02
CA LYS A 12 21.43 17.12 7.98
C LYS A 12 19.93 17.43 7.84
N MET A 13 19.46 17.67 6.62
CA MET A 13 18.04 17.94 6.36
C MET A 13 17.12 16.76 6.70
N ARG A 14 17.59 15.52 6.53
CA ARG A 14 16.82 14.34 6.96
C ARG A 14 16.76 14.22 8.48
N THR A 15 17.82 14.55 9.20
CA THR A 15 17.82 14.55 10.66
C THR A 15 16.78 15.55 11.19
N LEU A 16 16.83 16.81 10.73
CA LEU A 16 15.81 17.83 11.08
C LEU A 16 14.38 17.38 10.74
N LYS A 17 14.19 16.73 9.58
CA LYS A 17 12.89 16.18 9.20
C LYS A 17 12.43 15.04 10.12
N ARG A 18 13.35 14.19 10.60
CA ARG A 18 13.03 13.10 11.55
C ARG A 18 12.62 13.66 12.90
N GLU A 19 13.36 14.62 13.44
CA GLU A 19 13.03 15.30 14.70
C GLU A 19 11.64 15.92 14.63
N LYS A 20 11.34 16.66 13.55
CA LYS A 20 10.01 17.25 13.34
C LYS A 20 8.90 16.18 13.28
N ASN A 21 9.17 15.04 12.64
CA ASN A 21 8.16 14.02 12.42
C ASN A 21 8.01 13.03 13.59
N ALA A 22 8.98 12.98 14.51
CA ALA A 22 9.03 12.00 15.60
C ALA A 22 7.72 12.02 16.41
N GLY A 23 7.33 13.17 16.96
CA GLY A 23 6.12 13.27 17.78
C GLY A 23 4.82 12.94 17.05
N LYS A 24 4.76 13.10 15.72
CA LYS A 24 3.60 12.63 14.93
C LYS A 24 3.57 11.11 14.85
N MET A 25 4.72 10.50 14.60
CA MET A 25 4.84 9.04 14.51
C MET A 25 4.58 8.39 15.87
N ASP A 26 5.11 8.96 16.95
CA ASP A 26 4.91 8.44 18.31
C ASP A 26 3.42 8.43 18.70
N LYS A 27 2.69 9.50 18.38
CA LYS A 27 1.23 9.55 18.59
C LYS A 27 0.50 8.48 17.78
N MET A 28 0.84 8.34 16.49
CA MET A 28 0.21 7.32 15.63
C MET A 28 0.49 5.91 16.17
N LEU A 29 1.73 5.64 16.56
CA LEU A 29 2.14 4.36 17.13
C LEU A 29 1.42 4.08 18.44
N ALA A 30 1.35 5.04 19.36
CA ALA A 30 0.61 4.90 20.61
C ALA A 30 -0.88 4.58 20.38
N THR A 31 -1.51 5.22 19.38
CA THR A 31 -2.91 4.90 19.06
C THR A 31 -3.09 3.51 18.46
N VAL A 32 -2.12 3.02 17.68
CA VAL A 32 -2.16 1.66 17.14
C VAL A 32 -1.97 0.66 18.25
N VAL A 33 -1.00 0.87 19.14
CA VAL A 33 -0.77 0.01 20.31
C VAL A 33 -2.02 -0.04 21.19
N ALA A 34 -2.65 1.10 21.49
CA ALA A 34 -3.89 1.13 22.27
C ALA A 34 -5.00 0.29 21.61
N LYS A 35 -5.20 0.42 20.29
CA LYS A 35 -6.18 -0.39 19.55
C LYS A 35 -5.84 -1.88 19.56
N MET A 36 -4.57 -2.24 19.41
CA MET A 36 -4.14 -3.64 19.49
C MET A 36 -4.44 -4.18 20.90
N THR A 37 -4.07 -3.46 21.97
CA THR A 37 -4.35 -3.88 23.35
C THR A 37 -5.84 -4.02 23.66
N GLU A 38 -6.70 -3.16 23.08
CA GLU A 38 -8.17 -3.27 23.20
C GLU A 38 -8.73 -4.51 22.48
N HIS A 39 -8.08 -4.95 21.40
CA HIS A 39 -8.44 -6.14 20.64
C HIS A 39 -7.72 -7.43 21.11
N GLU A 40 -6.66 -7.31 21.93
CA GLU A 40 -5.76 -8.41 22.34
C GLU A 40 -6.08 -9.01 23.72
N GLY A 41 -7.32 -8.88 24.19
CA GLY A 41 -7.81 -9.69 25.31
C GLY A 41 -7.83 -11.22 25.05
N GLY A 42 -7.35 -11.73 23.90
CA GLY A 42 -7.38 -13.16 23.59
C GLY A 42 -6.48 -13.71 22.48
N GLN A 43 -5.54 -12.97 21.89
CA GLN A 43 -4.74 -13.47 20.74
C GLN A 43 -3.22 -13.50 20.97
N ASP A 44 -2.70 -12.75 21.95
CA ASP A 44 -1.26 -12.55 22.10
C ASP A 44 -0.54 -13.69 22.83
N ALA A 45 -1.25 -14.44 23.68
CA ALA A 45 -0.69 -15.61 24.36
C ALA A 45 -0.48 -16.80 23.41
N VAL A 46 -1.30 -16.93 22.35
CA VAL A 46 -1.20 -18.05 21.39
C VAL A 46 -0.06 -17.83 20.39
N MET A 47 0.20 -16.59 19.97
CA MET A 47 1.28 -16.28 19.02
C MET A 47 2.68 -16.35 19.64
N ARG A 48 2.85 -16.04 20.94
CA ARG A 48 4.18 -15.98 21.56
C ARG A 48 4.85 -17.35 21.68
N GLU A 49 4.07 -18.42 21.84
CA GLU A 49 4.61 -19.79 21.93
C GLU A 49 4.96 -20.37 20.55
N GLU A 50 4.26 -19.98 19.49
CA GLU A 50 4.50 -20.48 18.11
C GLU A 50 5.61 -19.73 17.34
N VAL A 51 5.94 -18.50 17.75
CA VAL A 51 6.93 -17.66 17.04
C VAL A 51 8.39 -18.01 17.40
N SER A 52 8.64 -18.61 18.58
CA SER A 52 10.00 -19.03 18.99
C SER A 52 10.57 -20.16 18.11
N SER A 53 9.72 -21.04 17.56
CA SER A 53 10.12 -22.16 16.71
C SER A 53 10.06 -21.88 15.20
N THR A 54 9.67 -20.67 14.78
CA THR A 54 9.29 -20.36 13.39
C THR A 54 10.24 -19.38 12.68
N VAL A 55 11.38 -19.01 13.29
CA VAL A 55 12.28 -18.00 12.68
C VAL A 55 13.22 -18.57 11.61
N ASP A 56 13.39 -19.89 11.51
CA ASP A 56 14.30 -20.52 10.52
C ASP A 56 13.62 -21.58 9.63
N LYS A 57 12.41 -21.31 9.17
CA LYS A 57 11.85 -22.09 8.05
C LYS A 57 11.20 -21.17 7.02
N MET A 58 12.00 -20.69 6.06
CA MET A 58 11.46 -20.38 4.74
C MET A 58 10.89 -21.70 4.19
N GLU A 59 9.59 -21.91 4.35
CA GLU A 59 8.78 -22.93 3.68
C GLU A 59 8.89 -22.73 2.16
N SER A 60 9.99 -23.17 1.57
CA SER A 60 10.19 -23.29 0.13
C SER A 60 9.79 -24.68 -0.41
N GLY A 61 9.23 -25.53 0.45
CA GLY A 61 8.86 -26.92 0.15
C GLY A 61 7.39 -27.17 -0.15
N GLY A 62 6.50 -26.19 0.07
CA GLY A 62 5.12 -26.30 -0.34
C GLY A 62 5.04 -26.27 -1.87
N LYS A 63 4.48 -27.32 -2.48
CA LYS A 63 4.24 -27.40 -3.94
C LYS A 63 3.49 -26.13 -4.35
N SER A 64 4.22 -25.15 -4.89
CA SER A 64 3.63 -23.83 -5.14
C SER A 64 2.42 -24.05 -6.04
N SER A 65 1.25 -23.54 -5.64
CA SER A 65 0.00 -23.66 -6.41
C SER A 65 0.05 -22.90 -7.74
N LEU A 66 1.24 -22.41 -8.12
CA LEU A 66 1.54 -21.62 -9.28
C LEU A 66 2.33 -22.47 -10.28
N ASN A 67 1.80 -22.53 -11.49
CA ASN A 67 2.52 -23.07 -12.62
C ASN A 67 3.70 -22.15 -12.96
N LEU A 68 4.95 -22.61 -12.82
CA LEU A 68 6.14 -21.79 -13.03
C LEU A 68 6.28 -21.23 -14.47
N LYS A 69 5.72 -21.94 -15.45
CA LYS A 69 5.77 -21.54 -16.86
C LYS A 69 4.74 -20.46 -17.24
N THR A 70 3.52 -20.57 -16.70
CA THR A 70 2.41 -19.67 -17.07
C THR A 70 2.12 -18.62 -16.00
N MET A 71 2.71 -18.76 -14.81
CA MET A 71 2.45 -17.97 -13.61
C MET A 71 0.98 -17.93 -13.20
N LYS A 72 0.20 -18.93 -13.63
CA LYS A 72 -1.22 -19.09 -13.29
C LYS A 72 -1.35 -20.01 -12.08
N LYS A 73 -2.36 -19.72 -11.25
CA LYS A 73 -2.82 -20.60 -10.19
C LYS A 73 -3.46 -21.87 -10.77
N ALA A 74 -3.79 -22.83 -9.91
CA ALA A 74 -4.60 -24.00 -10.28
C ALA A 74 -5.91 -23.61 -10.98
N ASP A 75 -6.57 -22.53 -10.54
CA ASP A 75 -7.82 -22.02 -11.13
C ASP A 75 -7.63 -21.31 -12.50
N GLY A 76 -6.40 -21.29 -13.04
CA GLY A 76 -6.08 -20.63 -14.31
C GLY A 76 -5.96 -19.10 -14.24
N ASN A 77 -6.27 -18.48 -13.10
CA ASN A 77 -6.11 -17.04 -12.89
C ASN A 77 -4.69 -16.64 -12.45
N TYR A 78 -4.27 -15.42 -12.75
CA TYR A 78 -3.00 -14.87 -12.27
C TYR A 78 -3.09 -14.41 -10.81
N PRO A 79 -2.00 -14.47 -10.03
CA PRO A 79 -1.94 -13.90 -8.70
C PRO A 79 -2.39 -12.43 -8.62
N SER A 80 -2.93 -12.04 -7.46
CA SER A 80 -3.34 -10.66 -7.16
C SER A 80 -2.15 -9.71 -7.08
N TRP A 81 -0.99 -10.18 -6.64
CA TRP A 81 0.27 -9.42 -6.59
C TRP A 81 0.92 -9.23 -7.96
N MET A 82 0.50 -9.98 -8.99
CA MET A 82 1.04 -9.82 -10.34
C MET A 82 0.44 -8.57 -10.99
N SER A 83 1.31 -7.68 -11.51
CA SER A 83 0.87 -6.44 -12.14
C SER A 83 0.08 -6.71 -13.43
N ALA A 84 -0.87 -5.84 -13.76
CA ALA A 84 -1.64 -5.94 -15.00
C ALA A 84 -0.72 -5.95 -16.24
N LYS A 85 0.37 -5.18 -16.21
CA LYS A 85 1.41 -5.17 -17.25
C LYS A 85 2.02 -6.57 -17.46
N LYS A 86 2.42 -7.24 -16.37
CA LYS A 86 3.01 -8.58 -16.45
C LYS A 86 2.02 -9.62 -16.96
N LYS A 87 0.74 -9.51 -16.59
CA LYS A 87 -0.34 -10.35 -17.13
C LYS A 87 -0.47 -10.19 -18.64
N ARG A 88 -0.42 -8.95 -19.15
CA ARG A 88 -0.47 -8.64 -20.59
C ARG A 88 0.72 -9.22 -21.36
N GLU A 89 1.95 -9.04 -20.84
CA GLU A 89 3.16 -9.62 -21.43
C GLU A 89 3.05 -11.14 -21.56
N LEU A 90 2.57 -11.82 -20.51
CA LEU A 90 2.39 -13.28 -20.51
C LEU A 90 1.26 -13.75 -21.43
N ARG A 91 0.29 -12.90 -21.75
CA ARG A 91 -0.73 -13.17 -22.77
C ARG A 91 -0.25 -12.90 -24.20
N GLY A 92 0.95 -12.34 -24.37
CA GLY A 92 1.44 -11.88 -25.68
C GLY A 92 0.71 -10.64 -26.19
N GLU A 93 -0.05 -9.95 -25.33
CA GLU A 93 -0.69 -8.68 -25.65
C GLU A 93 0.39 -7.61 -25.69
N LEU A 94 0.88 -7.31 -26.89
CA LEU A 94 1.87 -6.27 -27.14
C LEU A 94 1.48 -5.01 -26.36
N ILE A 95 2.37 -4.56 -25.48
CA ILE A 95 2.26 -3.23 -24.89
C ILE A 95 2.76 -2.28 -25.95
N SER A 96 1.93 -1.96 -26.93
CA SER A 96 2.08 -0.69 -27.63
C SER A 96 1.61 0.39 -26.66
N PRO A 97 2.50 1.24 -26.13
CA PRO A 97 2.04 2.53 -25.63
C PRO A 97 1.49 3.27 -26.85
N GLN A 98 0.17 3.48 -26.90
CA GLN A 98 -0.38 4.52 -27.77
C GLN A 98 0.18 5.85 -27.26
N PRO A 99 1.00 6.57 -28.04
CA PRO A 99 1.49 7.88 -27.64
C PRO A 99 0.36 8.87 -27.82
N GLY A 100 -0.40 9.21 -26.77
CA GLY A 100 -1.36 10.30 -26.90
C GLY A 100 -2.34 10.55 -25.77
N GLU A 101 -2.91 9.52 -25.14
CA GLU A 101 -4.07 9.76 -24.28
C GLU A 101 -3.69 9.93 -22.81
N ARG A 102 -3.08 11.08 -22.49
CA ARG A 102 -3.26 11.66 -21.16
C ARG A 102 -4.71 12.08 -21.06
N SER A 103 -5.53 11.21 -20.46
CA SER A 103 -6.89 11.51 -20.00
C SER A 103 -6.89 12.87 -19.30
N SER A 104 -7.46 13.86 -19.98
CA SER A 104 -7.93 15.10 -19.41
C SER A 104 -9.08 14.76 -18.45
N ARG A 105 -8.78 14.33 -17.23
CA ARG A 105 -9.69 14.57 -16.12
C ARG A 105 -9.56 16.03 -15.76
N GLY A 106 -10.19 16.85 -16.60
CA GLY A 106 -10.60 18.20 -16.23
C GLY A 106 -11.33 18.09 -14.90
N GLY A 107 -10.91 18.90 -13.94
CA GLY A 107 -11.64 19.07 -12.70
C GLY A 107 -13.07 19.46 -13.06
N GLN A 108 -14.01 18.57 -12.77
CA GLN A 108 -15.39 18.99 -12.62
C GLN A 108 -15.44 19.76 -11.31
N SER A 109 -15.32 21.08 -11.41
CA SER A 109 -15.80 22.00 -10.41
C SER A 109 -17.28 21.72 -10.22
N THR A 110 -17.63 21.07 -9.11
CA THR A 110 -19.02 21.06 -8.64
C THR A 110 -19.41 22.51 -8.36
N PRO A 111 -20.49 23.05 -8.97
CA PRO A 111 -20.98 24.37 -8.60
C PRO A 111 -21.44 24.35 -7.13
N PRO A 112 -21.24 25.42 -6.35
CA PRO A 112 -21.84 25.52 -5.03
C PRO A 112 -23.36 25.54 -5.19
N SER A 113 -24.03 24.60 -4.52
CA SER A 113 -25.50 24.58 -4.42
C SER A 113 -25.97 25.86 -3.72
N SER A 114 -26.62 26.75 -4.47
CA SER A 114 -27.34 27.88 -3.91
C SER A 114 -28.44 27.41 -2.93
N PRO A 115 -28.75 28.20 -1.90
CA PRO A 115 -29.71 27.85 -0.86
C PRO A 115 -31.14 27.82 -1.43
N LYS A 116 -31.90 26.79 -1.08
CA LYS A 116 -33.34 26.77 -1.28
C LYS A 116 -33.98 27.79 -0.34
N GLU A 117 -34.46 28.89 -0.90
CA GLU A 117 -35.57 29.62 -0.32
C GLU A 117 -36.82 28.73 -0.38
N GLU A 118 -37.32 28.30 0.78
CA GLU A 118 -38.68 27.79 0.90
C GLU A 118 -39.30 28.39 2.18
N GLY A 119 -40.34 29.20 2.00
CA GLY A 119 -41.49 29.21 2.91
C GLY A 119 -41.48 30.20 4.07
N ARG A 120 -41.78 31.46 3.77
CA ARG A 120 -42.53 32.34 4.67
C ARG A 120 -44.01 31.89 4.64
N THR A 121 -44.51 31.37 5.76
CA THR A 121 -45.94 31.26 6.07
C THR A 121 -46.11 31.47 7.58
N ASP A 122 -47.18 32.21 7.92
CA ASP A 122 -47.48 32.98 9.15
C ASP A 122 -47.01 32.48 10.53
#